data_AF-A0A2X3C749-F1
#
_entry.id   AF-A0A2X3C749-F1
#
_cell.length_a   1.000
_cell.length_b   1.000
_cell.length_c   1.000
_cell.angle_alpha   90.00
_cell.angle_beta   90.00
_cell.angle_gamma   90.00
#
_symmetry.space_group_name_H-M   'P 1'
#
loop_
_entity.id
_entity.type
_entity.pdbx_description
1 polymer ?
#
loop_
_entity_poly.entity_id
_entity_poly.type
_entity_poly.pdbx_seq_one_letter_code
_entity_poly.pdbx_strand_id
1 'polypeptide(L)'
;MSDSTLTGNAPVRRNITRKNVIIGLLLLLFVLIALWCHGRPGSELGLLGFTPLVALAILSLIGVDIVLAVISSIIIAMIMTSTGLPEMGTMLAKSTGSFIATVGLIIMLGAGVGEVATRTGAAVELVKFVVHRIGLSSQTRVKFGIVVSSILICGSLGTMAGGNAIIVAVIIPVAAAVRLTPPTVAALMMTAGSVGLFTGPFTPSTVTILSLGG
;
A
#
# COMPACT_ATOMS: atom_id res chain seq x y z
N MET A 1 -42.01 9.51 -37.69
CA MET A 1 -41.84 8.09 -37.29
C MET A 1 -40.86 7.46 -38.26
N SER A 2 -39.96 6.63 -37.70
CA SER A 2 -38.84 5.88 -38.31
C SER A 2 -37.57 6.64 -38.73
N ASP A 3 -36.65 6.80 -37.78
CA ASP A 3 -35.21 6.73 -38.03
C ASP A 3 -34.63 5.59 -37.19
N SER A 4 -34.56 4.41 -37.80
CA SER A 4 -33.96 3.21 -37.23
C SER A 4 -32.49 3.15 -37.63
N THR A 5 -31.62 3.37 -36.63
CA THR A 5 -30.49 2.50 -36.26
C THR A 5 -29.84 1.71 -37.40
N LEU A 6 -28.57 2.01 -37.72
CA LEU A 6 -27.51 1.06 -38.10
C LEU A 6 -26.19 1.81 -38.39
N THR A 7 -25.65 2.54 -37.41
CA THR A 7 -24.22 2.92 -37.45
C THR A 7 -23.44 1.82 -36.76
N GLY A 8 -22.73 1.04 -37.58
CA GLY A 8 -21.98 -0.14 -37.17
C GLY A 8 -21.03 0.13 -36.00
N ASN A 9 -20.98 -0.84 -35.09
CA ASN A 9 -19.90 -1.02 -34.13
C ASN A 9 -18.56 -1.01 -34.88
N ALA A 10 -17.86 0.12 -34.85
CA ALA A 10 -16.42 0.11 -35.09
C ALA A 10 -15.79 -0.78 -34.01
N PRO A 11 -15.00 -1.81 -34.36
CA PRO A 11 -14.30 -2.57 -33.36
C PRO A 11 -13.36 -1.60 -32.63
N VAL A 12 -13.56 -1.47 -31.31
CA VAL A 12 -12.62 -0.82 -30.41
C VAL A 12 -11.27 -1.47 -30.67
N ARG A 13 -10.42 -0.81 -31.46
CA ARG A 13 -9.07 -1.27 -31.78
C ARG A 13 -8.29 -1.16 -30.48
N ARG A 14 -8.40 -2.23 -29.70
CA ARG A 14 -7.86 -2.37 -28.35
C ARG A 14 -6.37 -2.07 -28.46
N ASN A 15 -6.00 -0.90 -27.99
CA ASN A 15 -4.62 -0.48 -27.88
C ASN A 15 -3.98 -1.47 -26.91
N ILE A 16 -3.42 -2.56 -27.44
CA ILE A 16 -2.53 -3.45 -26.71
C ILE A 16 -1.27 -2.61 -26.49
N THR A 17 -1.35 -1.71 -25.52
CA THR A 17 -0.30 -0.78 -25.14
C THR A 17 0.91 -1.64 -24.80
N ARG A 18 2.11 -1.33 -25.33
CA ARG A 18 3.34 -2.13 -25.14
C ARG A 18 3.54 -2.67 -23.71
N LYS A 19 3.08 -1.91 -22.71
CA LYS A 19 2.96 -2.32 -21.30
C LYS A 19 2.29 -3.69 -21.10
N ASN A 20 1.14 -3.96 -21.74
CA ASN A 20 0.42 -5.22 -21.62
C ASN A 20 1.17 -6.39 -22.26
N VAL A 21 1.91 -6.13 -23.35
CA VAL A 21 2.78 -7.14 -23.98
C VAL A 21 3.95 -7.48 -23.07
N ILE A 22 4.57 -6.47 -22.45
CA ILE A 22 5.66 -6.65 -21.48
C ILE A 22 5.17 -7.44 -20.27
N ILE A 23 4.03 -7.06 -19.68
CA ILE A 23 3.42 -7.79 -18.56
C ILE A 23 3.12 -9.25 -18.96
N GLY A 24 2.55 -9.46 -20.16
CA GLY A 24 2.26 -10.79 -20.68
C GLY A 24 3.51 -11.65 -20.83
N LEU A 25 4.58 -11.12 -21.43
CA LEU A 25 5.86 -11.81 -21.58
C LEU A 25 6.49 -12.17 -20.23
N LEU A 26 6.41 -11.26 -19.27
CA LEU A 26 7.05 -11.39 -17.97
C LEU A 26 6.29 -12.40 -17.07
N LEU A 27 4.96 -12.41 -17.16
CA LEU A 27 4.12 -13.47 -16.60
C LEU A 27 4.43 -14.83 -17.23
N LEU A 28 4.54 -14.89 -18.57
CA LEU A 28 4.89 -16.12 -19.28
C LEU A 28 6.24 -16.64 -18.84
N LEU A 29 7.24 -15.76 -18.67
CA LEU A 29 8.55 -16.10 -18.14
C LEU A 29 8.45 -16.72 -16.74
N PHE A 30 7.72 -16.11 -15.82
CA PHE A 30 7.57 -16.67 -14.47
C PHE A 30 6.81 -18.00 -14.45
N VAL A 31 5.80 -18.16 -15.31
CA VAL A 31 5.07 -19.43 -15.47
C VAL A 31 5.99 -20.51 -16.03
N LEU A 32 6.84 -20.19 -17.01
CA LEU A 32 7.82 -21.13 -17.56
C LEU A 32 8.85 -21.54 -16.51
N ILE A 33 9.33 -20.60 -15.69
CA ILE A 33 10.23 -20.90 -14.55
C ILE A 33 9.51 -21.80 -13.53
N ALA A 34 8.24 -21.52 -13.23
CA ALA A 34 7.44 -22.33 -12.33
C ALA A 34 7.25 -23.77 -12.84
N LEU A 35 6.95 -23.92 -14.14
CA LEU A 35 6.83 -25.22 -14.79
C LEU A 35 8.17 -25.97 -14.85
N TRP A 36 9.29 -25.27 -15.02
CA TRP A 36 10.63 -25.87 -15.00
C TRP A 36 11.04 -26.34 -13.61
N CYS A 37 10.57 -25.65 -12.57
CA CYS A 37 10.74 -26.03 -11.17
C CYS A 37 9.77 -27.14 -10.71
N HIS A 38 8.74 -27.43 -11.51
CA HIS A 38 7.73 -28.42 -11.18
C HIS A 38 8.34 -29.82 -11.04
N GLY A 39 8.16 -30.45 -9.87
CA GLY A 39 8.60 -31.82 -9.61
C GLY A 39 10.08 -32.02 -9.23
N ARG A 40 10.87 -30.93 -9.07
CA ARG A 40 12.24 -31.04 -8.54
C ARG A 40 12.26 -31.06 -7.00
N PRO A 41 13.16 -31.82 -6.37
CA PRO A 41 13.29 -31.86 -4.91
C PRO A 41 13.75 -30.50 -4.38
N GLY A 42 13.21 -30.09 -3.22
CA GLY A 42 13.43 -28.76 -2.61
C GLY A 42 14.89 -28.37 -2.37
N SER A 43 15.81 -29.33 -2.33
CA SER A 43 17.26 -29.10 -2.23
C SER A 43 17.87 -28.46 -3.48
N GLU A 44 17.24 -28.59 -4.65
CA GLU A 44 17.72 -28.00 -5.91
C GLU A 44 17.02 -26.68 -6.27
N LEU A 45 15.89 -26.37 -5.62
CA LEU A 45 15.14 -25.14 -5.88
C LEU A 45 15.83 -23.89 -5.33
N GLY A 46 16.80 -24.01 -4.41
CA GLY A 46 17.69 -22.94 -3.95
C GLY A 46 17.07 -21.52 -4.03
N LEU A 47 17.65 -20.67 -4.88
CA LEU A 47 17.22 -19.29 -5.10
C LEU A 47 15.95 -19.17 -5.97
N LEU A 48 15.60 -20.20 -6.74
CA LEU A 48 14.39 -20.24 -7.57
C LEU A 48 13.11 -20.39 -6.73
N GLY A 49 13.19 -20.82 -5.48
CA GLY A 49 12.06 -20.79 -4.54
C GLY A 49 11.48 -19.38 -4.32
N PHE A 50 12.27 -18.32 -4.56
CA PHE A 50 11.81 -16.93 -4.47
C PHE A 50 10.99 -16.46 -5.68
N THR A 51 10.81 -17.30 -6.72
CA THR A 51 10.12 -16.92 -7.97
C THR A 51 8.75 -16.27 -7.73
N PRO A 52 7.85 -16.79 -6.87
CA PRO A 52 6.56 -16.14 -6.61
C PRO A 52 6.72 -14.74 -5.98
N LEU A 53 7.73 -14.58 -5.11
CA LEU A 53 8.02 -13.31 -4.43
C LEU A 53 8.60 -12.26 -5.39
N VAL A 54 9.52 -12.69 -6.26
CA VAL A 54 10.10 -11.85 -7.32
C VAL A 54 9.01 -11.45 -8.32
N ALA A 55 8.11 -12.38 -8.67
CA ALA A 55 6.98 -12.10 -9.53
C ALA A 55 6.06 -11.02 -8.95
N LEU A 56 5.70 -11.14 -7.67
CA LEU A 56 4.92 -10.12 -6.97
C LEU A 56 5.62 -8.74 -7.02
N ALA A 57 6.92 -8.69 -6.70
CA ALA A 57 7.67 -7.45 -6.68
C ALA A 57 7.75 -6.78 -8.07
N ILE A 58 8.13 -7.54 -9.11
CA ILE A 58 8.29 -6.99 -10.46
C ILE A 58 6.94 -6.56 -11.05
N LEU A 59 5.88 -7.36 -10.88
CA LEU A 59 4.55 -6.99 -11.37
C LEU A 59 4.04 -5.70 -10.70
N SER A 60 4.22 -5.58 -9.39
CA SER A 60 3.84 -4.38 -8.64
C SER A 60 4.62 -3.14 -9.11
N LEU A 61 5.94 -3.26 -9.34
CA LEU A 61 6.78 -2.16 -9.82
C LEU A 61 6.45 -1.70 -11.24
N ILE A 62 5.99 -2.59 -12.12
CA ILE A 62 5.53 -2.24 -13.48
C ILE A 62 4.15 -1.54 -13.44
N GLY A 63 3.54 -1.43 -12.27
CA GLY A 63 2.25 -0.79 -12.07
C GLY A 63 1.10 -1.67 -12.55
N VAL A 64 1.20 -2.98 -12.31
CA VAL A 64 0.04 -3.89 -12.26
C VAL A 64 -0.66 -3.66 -10.92
N ASP A 65 -1.99 -3.75 -10.91
CA ASP A 65 -2.74 -3.69 -9.65
C ASP A 65 -2.23 -4.75 -8.66
N ILE A 66 -2.09 -4.36 -7.39
CA ILE A 66 -1.49 -5.22 -6.38
C ILE A 66 -2.28 -6.52 -6.18
N VAL A 67 -3.61 -6.49 -6.32
CA VAL A 67 -4.45 -7.68 -6.18
C VAL A 67 -4.17 -8.65 -7.33
N LEU A 68 -4.07 -8.15 -8.56
CA LEU A 68 -3.72 -8.97 -9.73
C LEU A 68 -2.31 -9.56 -9.62
N ALA A 69 -1.35 -8.78 -9.11
CA ALA A 69 0.02 -9.25 -8.89
C ALA A 69 0.07 -10.37 -7.84
N VAL A 70 -0.67 -10.24 -6.74
CA VAL A 70 -0.79 -11.27 -5.70
C VAL A 70 -1.46 -12.54 -6.25
N ILE A 71 -2.58 -12.43 -6.96
CA ILE A 71 -3.26 -13.60 -7.56
C ILE A 71 -2.32 -14.33 -8.52
N SER A 72 -1.61 -13.60 -9.38
CA SER A 72 -0.65 -14.18 -10.32
C SER A 72 0.50 -14.89 -9.60
N SER A 73 1.04 -14.28 -8.54
CA SER A 73 2.07 -14.86 -7.69
C SER A 73 1.61 -16.15 -7.00
N ILE A 74 0.37 -16.18 -6.49
CA ILE A 74 -0.22 -17.38 -5.88
C ILE A 74 -0.37 -18.50 -6.92
N ILE A 75 -0.78 -18.19 -8.15
CA ILE A 75 -0.87 -19.19 -9.24
C ILE A 75 0.52 -19.75 -9.56
N ILE A 76 1.54 -18.89 -9.68
CA ILE A 76 2.94 -19.30 -9.89
C ILE A 76 3.40 -20.21 -8.74
N ALA A 77 3.08 -19.85 -7.49
CA ALA A 77 3.40 -20.67 -6.32
C ALA A 77 2.69 -22.03 -6.36
N MET A 78 1.40 -22.08 -6.68
CA MET A 78 0.64 -23.34 -6.82
C MET A 78 1.26 -24.27 -7.88
N ILE A 79 1.70 -23.72 -9.01
CA ILE A 79 2.38 -24.49 -10.05
C ILE A 79 3.71 -25.05 -9.51
N MET A 80 4.47 -24.27 -8.76
CA MET A 80 5.77 -24.71 -8.22
C MET A 80 5.64 -25.76 -7.12
N THR A 81 4.65 -25.64 -6.23
CA THR A 81 4.47 -26.52 -5.08
C THR A 81 3.58 -27.73 -5.38
N SER A 82 3.00 -27.79 -6.58
CA SER A 82 2.00 -28.80 -6.98
C SER A 82 0.79 -28.86 -6.02
N THR A 83 0.51 -27.77 -5.33
CA THR A 83 -0.60 -27.69 -4.36
C THR A 83 -1.91 -27.54 -5.12
N GLY A 84 -2.85 -28.47 -4.88
CA GLY A 84 -4.17 -28.42 -5.48
C GLY A 84 -5.02 -27.24 -5.00
N LEU A 85 -6.02 -26.84 -5.78
CA LEU A 85 -6.89 -25.70 -5.45
C LEU A 85 -7.60 -25.83 -4.08
N PRO A 86 -8.12 -27.01 -3.67
CA PRO A 86 -8.73 -27.17 -2.35
C PRO A 86 -7.73 -27.01 -1.20
N GLU A 87 -6.53 -27.55 -1.36
CA GLU A 87 -5.46 -27.47 -0.35
C GLU A 87 -4.91 -26.05 -0.24
N MET A 88 -4.80 -25.32 -1.36
CA MET A 88 -4.49 -23.90 -1.33
C MET A 88 -5.59 -23.11 -0.60
N GLY A 89 -6.85 -23.47 -0.78
CA GLY A 89 -7.98 -22.89 -0.06
C GLY A 89 -7.87 -23.07 1.45
N THR A 90 -7.47 -24.26 1.93
CA THR A 90 -7.28 -24.50 3.37
C THR A 90 -6.07 -23.74 3.92
N MET A 91 -4.98 -23.66 3.16
CA MET A 91 -3.80 -22.85 3.52
C MET A 91 -4.16 -21.36 3.62
N LEU A 92 -4.90 -20.82 2.65
CA LEU A 92 -5.37 -19.44 2.66
C LEU A 92 -6.33 -19.16 3.83
N ALA A 93 -7.26 -20.07 4.12
CA ALA A 93 -8.16 -19.95 5.27
C ALA A 93 -7.39 -19.91 6.59
N LYS A 94 -6.41 -20.80 6.76
CA LYS A 94 -5.53 -20.83 7.93
C LYS A 94 -4.71 -19.54 8.05
N SER A 95 -4.14 -19.04 6.95
CA SER A 95 -3.38 -17.78 6.94
C SER A 95 -4.25 -16.55 7.21
N THR A 96 -5.50 -16.55 6.76
CA THR A 96 -6.47 -15.46 7.02
C THR A 96 -6.91 -15.42 8.49
N GLY A 97 -6.86 -16.55 9.20
CA GLY A 97 -7.07 -16.61 10.65
C GLY A 97 -5.80 -16.34 11.47
N SER A 98 -4.67 -16.04 10.84
CA SER A 98 -3.41 -15.83 11.55
C SER A 98 -3.36 -14.48 12.27
N PHE A 99 -2.46 -14.38 13.24
CA PHE A 99 -2.17 -13.12 13.92
C PHE A 99 -1.87 -11.97 12.93
N ILE A 100 -1.07 -12.24 11.88
CA ILE A 100 -0.73 -11.25 10.85
C ILE A 100 -1.98 -10.75 10.11
N ALA A 101 -2.95 -11.63 9.84
CA ALA A 101 -4.20 -11.24 9.21
C ALA A 101 -5.07 -10.39 10.13
N THR A 102 -5.11 -10.69 11.44
CA THR A 102 -5.76 -9.84 12.44
C THR A 102 -5.11 -8.46 12.52
N VAL A 103 -3.77 -8.39 12.50
CA VAL A 103 -3.04 -7.11 12.44
C VAL A 103 -3.42 -6.34 11.16
N GLY A 104 -3.48 -7.02 10.02
CA GLY A 104 -3.93 -6.44 8.74
C GLY A 104 -5.36 -5.88 8.81
N LEU A 105 -6.27 -6.59 9.49
CA LEU A 105 -7.65 -6.14 9.70
C LEU A 105 -7.73 -4.89 10.57
N ILE A 106 -7.00 -4.85 11.69
CA ILE A 106 -6.93 -3.68 12.58
C ILE A 106 -6.39 -2.45 11.82
N ILE A 107 -5.35 -2.62 11.00
CA ILE A 107 -4.81 -1.55 10.15
C ILE A 107 -5.87 -1.07 9.15
N MET A 108 -6.60 -1.98 8.51
CA MET A 108 -7.69 -1.63 7.58
C MET A 108 -8.80 -0.82 8.26
N LEU A 109 -9.20 -1.22 9.47
CA LEU A 109 -10.19 -0.48 10.27
C LEU A 109 -9.68 0.90 10.67
N GLY A 110 -8.41 1.00 11.10
CA GLY A 110 -7.75 2.28 11.41
C GLY A 110 -7.71 3.22 10.21
N ALA A 111 -7.40 2.71 9.02
CA ALA A 111 -7.48 3.48 7.78
C ALA A 111 -8.92 3.95 7.47
N GLY A 112 -9.93 3.10 7.72
CA GLY A 112 -11.34 3.48 7.59
C GLY A 112 -11.74 4.62 8.51
N VAL A 113 -11.31 4.60 9.77
CA VAL A 113 -11.51 5.73 10.71
C VAL A 113 -10.82 7.00 10.21
N GLY A 114 -9.62 6.86 9.62
CA GLY A 114 -8.91 7.97 9.00
C GLY A 114 -9.63 8.61 7.81
N GLU A 115 -10.26 7.81 6.97
CA GLU A 115 -11.08 8.32 5.88
C GLU A 115 -12.29 9.09 6.44
N VAL A 116 -12.94 8.61 7.50
CA VAL A 116 -14.02 9.34 8.17
C VAL A 116 -13.52 10.67 8.76
N ALA A 117 -12.37 10.67 9.44
CA ALA A 117 -11.75 11.88 9.98
C ALA A 117 -11.38 12.89 8.87
N THR A 118 -11.06 12.40 7.68
CA THR A 118 -10.78 13.22 6.49
C THR A 118 -12.06 13.82 5.91
N ARG A 119 -13.09 12.99 5.72
CA ARG A 119 -14.39 13.40 5.16
C ARG A 119 -15.15 14.37 6.05
N THR A 120 -15.04 14.21 7.36
CA THR A 120 -15.65 15.12 8.35
C THR A 120 -14.85 16.41 8.54
N GLY A 121 -13.63 16.50 8.00
CA GLY A 121 -12.72 17.62 8.22
C GLY A 121 -12.03 17.63 9.59
N ALA A 122 -12.31 16.64 10.46
CA ALA A 122 -11.71 16.53 11.79
C ALA A 122 -10.17 16.44 11.73
N ALA A 123 -9.62 15.69 10.76
CA ALA A 123 -8.18 15.58 10.57
C ALA A 123 -7.54 16.91 10.14
N VAL A 124 -8.22 17.66 9.27
CA VAL A 124 -7.78 18.99 8.82
C VAL A 124 -7.81 19.98 10.00
N GLU A 125 -8.85 19.94 10.81
CA GLU A 125 -9.01 20.82 11.96
C GLU A 125 -7.99 20.50 13.06
N LEU A 126 -7.69 19.22 13.30
CA LEU A 126 -6.63 18.79 14.21
C LEU A 126 -5.27 19.37 13.79
N VAL A 127 -4.92 19.32 12.50
CA VAL A 127 -3.66 19.89 12.00
C VAL A 127 -3.63 21.40 12.21
N LYS A 128 -4.71 22.11 11.86
CA LYS A 128 -4.80 23.56 12.09
C LYS A 128 -4.66 23.90 13.57
N PHE A 129 -5.33 23.14 14.45
CA PHE A 129 -5.24 23.31 15.89
C PHE A 129 -3.80 23.17 16.38
N VAL A 130 -3.10 22.09 15.99
CA VAL A 130 -1.70 21.86 16.39
C VAL A 130 -0.79 22.99 15.88
N VAL A 131 -0.90 23.36 14.61
CA VAL A 131 -0.10 24.45 14.01
C VAL A 131 -0.40 25.79 14.69
N HIS A 132 -1.67 26.10 14.96
CA HIS A 132 -2.07 27.36 15.59
C HIS A 132 -1.58 27.45 17.04
N ARG A 133 -1.60 26.33 17.78
CA ARG A 133 -1.08 26.26 19.16
C ARG A 133 0.44 26.42 19.23
N ILE A 134 1.18 25.93 18.24
CA ILE A 134 2.64 26.06 18.17
C ILE A 134 3.06 27.45 17.63
N GLY A 135 2.23 28.02 16.77
CA GLY A 135 2.38 29.37 16.22
C GLY A 135 3.28 29.44 14.97
N LEU A 136 2.96 30.39 14.09
CA LEU A 136 3.65 30.61 12.82
C LEU A 136 4.84 31.59 12.93
N SER A 137 5.30 31.89 14.15
CA SER A 137 6.25 32.97 14.39
C SER A 137 7.69 32.66 13.96
N SER A 138 8.02 31.40 13.68
CA SER A 138 9.37 30.98 13.28
C SER A 138 9.31 29.69 12.45
N GLN A 139 10.23 29.53 11.50
CA GLN A 139 10.39 28.31 10.72
C GLN A 139 10.54 27.08 11.63
N THR A 140 11.30 27.16 12.72
CA THR A 140 11.52 26.03 13.63
C THR A 140 10.22 25.56 14.29
N ARG A 141 9.36 26.50 14.69
CA ARG A 141 8.05 26.21 15.29
C ARG A 141 7.14 25.54 14.27
N VAL A 142 7.10 26.03 13.04
CA VAL A 142 6.31 25.41 11.97
C VAL A 142 6.82 23.99 11.63
N LYS A 143 8.14 23.79 11.52
CA LYS A 143 8.73 22.46 11.33
C LYS A 143 8.30 21.49 12.44
N PHE A 144 8.32 21.96 13.70
CA PHE A 144 7.86 21.17 14.83
C PHE A 144 6.37 20.83 14.75
N GLY A 145 5.52 21.80 14.36
CA GLY A 145 4.10 21.57 14.14
C GLY A 145 3.82 20.53 13.05
N ILE A 146 4.54 20.61 11.93
CA ILE A 146 4.46 19.61 10.85
C ILE A 146 4.80 18.22 11.36
N VAL A 147 5.89 18.09 12.13
CA VAL A 147 6.34 16.81 12.69
C VAL A 147 5.31 16.24 13.67
N VAL A 148 4.84 17.03 14.63
CA VAL A 148 3.85 16.57 15.63
C VAL A 148 2.54 16.19 14.96
N SER A 149 2.03 17.01 14.04
CA SER A 149 0.81 16.70 13.29
C SER A 149 0.94 15.41 12.47
N SER A 150 2.08 15.21 11.81
CA SER A 150 2.34 14.00 11.01
C SER A 150 2.47 12.75 11.89
N ILE A 151 3.16 12.83 13.03
CA ILE A 151 3.23 11.72 14.01
C ILE A 151 1.83 11.35 14.50
N LEU A 152 1.02 12.32 14.91
CA LEU A 152 -0.32 12.08 15.44
C LEU A 152 -1.22 11.47 14.38
N ILE A 153 -1.28 12.05 13.19
CA ILE A 153 -2.15 11.54 12.12
C ILE A 153 -1.64 10.18 11.64
N CYS A 154 -0.38 10.04 11.18
CA CYS A 154 0.13 8.76 10.68
C CYS A 154 0.10 7.65 11.74
N GLY A 155 0.40 7.97 13.01
CA GLY A 155 0.31 7.01 14.11
C GLY A 155 -1.12 6.60 14.42
N SER A 156 -2.05 7.56 14.45
CA SER A 156 -3.48 7.26 14.67
C SER A 156 -4.11 6.46 13.54
N LEU A 157 -3.59 6.55 12.31
CA LEU A 157 -4.13 5.82 11.16
C LEU A 157 -3.43 4.50 10.87
N GLY A 158 -2.21 4.30 11.37
CA GLY A 158 -1.39 3.14 11.04
C GLY A 158 -0.86 3.13 9.59
N THR A 159 -0.96 4.25 8.86
CA THR A 159 -0.49 4.37 7.47
C THR A 159 0.22 5.70 7.20
N MET A 160 1.43 5.63 6.63
CA MET A 160 2.18 6.81 6.18
C MET A 160 1.54 7.42 4.93
N ALA A 161 1.13 6.58 3.97
CA ALA A 161 0.58 7.06 2.70
C ALA A 161 -0.74 7.80 2.92
N GLY A 162 -1.67 7.22 3.67
CA GLY A 162 -2.96 7.85 3.99
C GLY A 162 -2.79 9.09 4.86
N GLY A 163 -2.04 8.98 5.96
CA GLY A 163 -1.85 10.08 6.90
C GLY A 163 -1.18 11.30 6.28
N ASN A 164 -0.11 11.09 5.50
CA ASN A 164 0.58 12.19 4.83
C ASN A 164 -0.29 12.83 3.73
N ALA A 165 -1.08 12.04 2.99
CA ALA A 165 -2.00 12.58 1.98
C ALA A 165 -3.03 13.56 2.57
N ILE A 166 -3.51 13.29 3.79
CA ILE A 166 -4.48 14.15 4.49
C ILE A 166 -3.84 15.48 4.91
N ILE A 167 -2.68 15.41 5.57
CA ILE A 167 -2.06 16.60 6.15
C ILE A 167 -1.41 17.50 5.10
N VAL A 168 -0.96 16.97 3.95
CA VAL A 168 -0.33 17.75 2.88
C VAL A 168 -1.19 18.95 2.46
N ALA A 169 -2.51 18.76 2.35
CA ALA A 169 -3.45 19.80 1.93
C ALA A 169 -3.43 21.04 2.83
N VAL A 170 -3.16 20.84 4.13
CA VAL A 170 -3.09 21.92 5.13
C VAL A 170 -1.66 22.41 5.32
N ILE A 171 -0.69 21.50 5.27
CA ILE A 171 0.70 21.78 5.57
C ILE A 171 1.37 22.58 4.44
N ILE A 172 1.04 22.35 3.16
CA ILE A 172 1.65 23.11 2.06
C ILE A 172 1.38 24.62 2.20
N PRO A 173 0.12 25.10 2.39
CA PRO A 173 -0.14 26.52 2.62
C PRO A 173 0.59 27.08 3.85
N VAL A 174 0.61 26.33 4.95
CA VAL A 174 1.28 26.72 6.21
C VAL A 174 2.80 26.83 6.03
N ALA A 175 3.41 25.88 5.33
CA ALA A 175 4.84 25.86 5.05
C ALA A 175 5.25 26.98 4.09
N ALA A 176 4.40 27.30 3.11
CA ALA A 176 4.60 28.42 2.19
C ALA A 176 4.62 29.77 2.93
N ALA A 177 3.76 29.96 3.94
CA ALA A 177 3.70 31.18 4.74
C ALA A 177 5.02 31.50 5.47
N VAL A 178 5.84 30.49 5.78
CA VAL A 178 7.16 30.63 6.43
C VAL A 178 8.34 30.35 5.49
N ARG A 179 8.08 30.26 4.18
CA ARG A 179 9.09 30.00 3.12
C ARG A 179 9.87 28.69 3.30
N LEU A 180 9.22 27.63 3.78
CA LEU A 180 9.80 26.29 3.74
C LEU A 180 9.71 25.71 2.33
N THR A 181 10.75 25.02 1.90
CA THR A 181 10.77 24.38 0.58
C THR A 181 9.96 23.06 0.60
N PRO A 182 9.27 22.69 -0.49
CA PRO A 182 8.53 21.43 -0.56
C PRO A 182 9.36 20.17 -0.20
N PRO A 183 10.64 20.04 -0.61
CA PRO A 183 11.49 18.92 -0.18
C PRO A 183 11.71 18.88 1.34
N THR A 184 11.82 20.04 2.00
CA THR A 184 11.95 20.11 3.46
C THR A 184 10.68 19.58 4.13
N VAL A 185 9.51 19.96 3.63
CA VAL A 185 8.22 19.49 4.14
C VAL A 185 8.07 17.99 3.93
N ALA A 186 8.41 17.48 2.74
CA ALA A 186 8.37 16.06 2.43
C ALA A 186 9.29 15.25 3.36
N ALA A 187 10.53 15.71 3.58
CA ALA A 187 11.47 15.06 4.49
C ALA A 187 10.93 15.03 5.93
N LEU A 188 10.40 16.16 6.42
CA LEU A 188 9.81 16.23 7.77
C LEU A 188 8.63 15.27 7.92
N MET A 189 7.74 15.22 6.93
CA MET A 189 6.57 14.33 6.94
C MET A 189 6.95 12.85 6.79
N MET A 190 8.02 12.54 6.07
CA MET A 190 8.50 11.16 5.92
C MET A 190 9.15 10.68 7.21
N THR A 191 10.01 11.48 7.83
CA THR A 191 10.61 11.15 9.13
C THR A 191 9.55 11.07 10.23
N ALA A 192 8.66 12.06 10.30
CA ALA A 192 7.58 12.08 11.28
C ALA A 192 6.57 10.95 11.08
N GLY A 193 6.21 10.65 9.83
CA GLY A 193 5.34 9.53 9.49
C GLY A 193 5.92 8.18 9.93
N SER A 194 7.23 7.97 9.75
CA SER A 194 7.93 6.76 10.23
C SER A 194 7.91 6.66 11.76
N VAL A 195 8.12 7.78 12.46
CA VAL A 195 8.04 7.81 13.93
C VAL A 195 6.60 7.51 14.40
N GLY A 196 5.60 8.13 13.77
CA GLY A 196 4.19 7.85 14.04
C GLY A 196 3.83 6.38 13.82
N LEU A 197 4.36 5.76 12.76
CA LEU A 197 4.19 4.34 12.50
C LEU A 197 4.86 3.42 13.53
N PHE A 198 5.81 3.91 14.32
CA PHE A 198 6.41 3.13 15.38
C PHE A 198 5.62 3.21 16.69
N THR A 199 5.01 4.37 16.95
CA THR A 199 4.29 4.64 18.21
C THR A 199 2.78 4.47 18.12
N GLY A 200 2.23 4.33 16.92
CA GLY A 200 0.79 4.33 16.67
C GLY A 200 0.09 3.03 17.09
N PRO A 201 -1.11 3.10 17.69
CA PRO A 201 -1.79 1.92 18.26
C PRO A 201 -2.21 0.88 17.21
N PHE A 202 -2.45 1.30 15.97
CA PHE A 202 -2.87 0.41 14.88
C PHE A 202 -1.72 0.06 13.94
N THR A 203 -0.47 0.29 14.34
CA THR A 203 0.68 0.04 13.49
C THR A 203 1.12 -1.42 13.59
N PRO A 204 1.62 -2.03 12.50
CA PRO A 204 2.05 -3.42 12.54
C PRO A 204 3.07 -3.69 13.66
N SER A 205 4.02 -2.77 13.87
CA SER A 205 5.05 -2.85 14.90
C SER A 205 4.47 -2.87 16.31
N THR A 206 3.59 -1.92 16.64
CA THR A 206 3.02 -1.82 17.98
C THR A 206 2.10 -3.00 18.29
N VAL A 207 1.24 -3.40 17.34
CA VAL A 207 0.34 -4.54 17.55
C VAL A 207 1.12 -5.85 17.71
N THR A 208 2.19 -6.04 16.93
CA THR A 208 3.07 -7.21 17.08
C THR A 208 3.76 -7.23 18.45
N ILE A 209 4.31 -6.10 18.91
CA ILE A 209 4.94 -6.01 20.24
C ILE A 209 3.93 -6.31 21.35
N LEU A 210 2.72 -5.76 21.27
CA LEU A 210 1.67 -5.99 22.27
C LEU A 210 1.32 -7.48 22.38
N SER A 211 1.30 -8.21 21.25
CA SER A 211 1.06 -9.66 21.23
C SER A 211 2.23 -10.52 21.72
N LEU A 212 3.46 -10.01 21.66
CA LEU A 212 4.65 -10.73 22.12
C LEU A 212 4.93 -10.46 23.60
N GLY A 213 4.49 -9.31 24.11
CA GLY A 213 4.65 -8.89 25.50
C GLY A 213 3.55 -9.34 26.45
N GLY A 214 2.51 -10.02 25.97
CA GLY A 214 1.37 -10.51 26.75
C GLY A 214 0.68 -11.71 26.10
#